data_AF-A0AAE0FMK4-F1
#
_entry.id   AF-A0AAE0FMK4-F1
#
_cell.length_a   1.000
_cell.length_b   1.000
_cell.length_c   1.000
_cell.angle_alpha   90.00
_cell.angle_beta   90.00
_cell.angle_gamma   90.00
#
_symmetry.space_group_name_H-M   'P 1'
#
loop_
_entity.id
_entity.type
_entity.pdbx_description
1 polymer ?
#
loop_
_entity_poly.entity_id
_entity_poly.type
_entity_poly.pdbx_seq_one_letter_code
_entity_poly.pdbx_strand_id
1 'polypeptide(L)'
;MDLFEKKMKDDGLSDAAIAAFRLNYEGLVSGKSLFLPESTIEPIEEIPKLEDMKEPTDDALDKLLAKTAVCKLNGGLGTSMGLEKAKSLLTVKDGNTFLDLIALQVKHMRKTFKSHVRFLLMNSFSTSEDTKEFLSKDHGDILKEKDIELVQNKSPKVNAKTLEPALFPENPALEWCPPGHGDLYAALLGSGMLDRLLEDGIEYLFVSNSDNLGATMDLKLLEYFATSSKEFVMEVAERTAVDKKGGHLCKSKEDNKMLLREAAQCLDEDEKDFQDITKHKFFNTNNLWIRLSGLKKAMEKEGGLLPLALIKNSKTIDPRNKKTEKVFQLETAMGAAISCFDDSGAVVVPRTRFAPVKSCNDIFVLRSDAFEVTEDSRVVLKAPQTPVIKLDDDHYKMVDQMEALVEESPSLIQCKSLKVKGAVKFLKGVKIVGDVEIINSGKEVAELTSGTYKDTTIEL
;
A
#
# COMPACT_ATOMS: atom_id res chain seq x y z
N MET A 1 24.37 10.79 15.57
CA MET A 1 24.30 9.45 14.97
C MET A 1 24.59 8.35 15.98
N ASP A 2 25.69 8.42 16.73
CA ASP A 2 26.08 7.39 17.72
C ASP A 2 24.99 7.03 18.74
N LEU A 3 24.24 8.02 19.24
CA LEU A 3 23.10 7.79 20.14
C LEU A 3 21.98 6.96 19.48
N PHE A 4 21.71 7.19 18.19
CA PHE A 4 20.72 6.42 17.44
C PHE A 4 21.21 5.00 17.21
N GLU A 5 22.45 4.84 16.75
CA GLU A 5 23.05 3.52 16.53
C GLU A 5 23.06 2.69 17.80
N LYS A 6 23.48 3.28 18.94
CA LYS A 6 23.41 2.62 20.24
C LYS A 6 21.98 2.19 20.57
N LYS A 7 21.01 3.10 20.46
CA LYS A 7 19.60 2.81 20.74
C LYS A 7 19.02 1.69 19.87
N MET A 8 19.40 1.67 18.58
CA MET A 8 18.97 0.65 17.63
C MET A 8 19.63 -0.71 17.89
N LYS A 9 20.92 -0.72 18.24
CA LYS A 9 21.65 -1.95 18.63
C LYS A 9 21.14 -2.53 19.95
N ASP A 10 20.90 -1.69 20.94
CA ASP A 10 20.33 -2.11 22.24
C ASP A 10 18.95 -2.78 22.07
N ASP A 11 18.23 -2.41 21.01
CA ASP A 11 16.93 -2.97 20.67
C ASP A 11 17.00 -4.16 19.69
N GLY A 12 18.21 -4.52 19.24
CA GLY A 12 18.46 -5.70 18.41
C GLY A 12 18.18 -5.52 16.91
N LEU A 13 18.18 -4.28 16.42
CA LEU A 13 18.04 -4.02 14.98
C LEU A 13 19.30 -4.44 14.20
N SER A 14 19.08 -4.93 12.98
CA SER A 14 20.15 -5.39 12.08
C SER A 14 21.04 -4.24 11.59
N ASP A 15 22.26 -4.57 11.17
CA ASP A 15 23.18 -3.59 10.58
C ASP A 15 22.60 -2.95 9.31
N ALA A 16 21.83 -3.70 8.51
CA ALA A 16 21.13 -3.18 7.34
C ALA A 16 20.09 -2.10 7.72
N ALA A 17 19.32 -2.33 8.79
CA ALA A 17 18.35 -1.36 9.30
C ALA A 17 19.04 -0.09 9.85
N ILE A 18 20.14 -0.27 10.58
CA ILE A 18 20.95 0.84 11.11
C ILE A 18 21.59 1.65 9.97
N ALA A 19 22.11 0.99 8.94
CA ALA A 19 22.68 1.64 7.76
C ALA A 19 21.63 2.45 6.98
N ALA A 20 20.44 1.88 6.76
CA ALA A 20 19.32 2.58 6.13
C ALA A 20 18.88 3.81 6.95
N PHE A 21 18.76 3.67 8.28
CA PHE A 21 18.45 4.81 9.15
C PHE A 21 19.55 5.86 9.13
N ARG A 22 20.83 5.45 9.15
CA ARG A 22 21.97 6.38 9.07
C ARG A 22 21.91 7.22 7.82
N LEU A 23 21.69 6.62 6.64
CA LEU A 23 21.56 7.33 5.38
C LEU A 23 20.45 8.39 5.45
N ASN A 24 19.30 8.02 5.99
CA ASN A 24 18.16 8.92 6.18
C ASN A 24 18.47 10.05 7.17
N TYR A 25 19.13 9.75 8.28
CA TYR A 25 19.52 10.74 9.28
C TYR A 25 20.57 11.71 8.72
N GLU A 26 21.56 11.21 7.98
CA GLU A 26 22.54 12.02 7.27
C GLU A 26 21.87 12.93 6.24
N GLY A 27 20.89 12.41 5.49
CA GLY A 27 20.03 13.20 4.61
C GLY A 27 19.35 14.36 5.34
N LEU A 28 18.73 14.08 6.50
CA LEU A 28 18.07 15.08 7.34
C LEU A 28 19.02 16.21 7.78
N VAL A 29 20.24 15.88 8.20
CA VAL A 29 21.19 16.87 8.76
C VAL A 29 22.12 17.51 7.72
N SER A 30 22.16 16.98 6.50
CA SER A 30 23.07 17.45 5.44
C SER A 30 22.73 18.85 4.91
N GLY A 31 21.50 19.34 5.15
CA GLY A 31 20.99 20.58 4.55
C GLY A 31 20.71 20.47 3.04
N LYS A 32 20.89 19.29 2.44
CA LYS A 32 20.54 19.05 1.03
C LYS A 32 19.01 19.11 0.85
N SER A 33 18.59 19.60 -0.31
CA SER A 33 17.18 19.57 -0.69
C SER A 33 16.70 18.12 -0.78
N LEU A 34 15.54 17.85 -0.17
CA LEU A 34 14.83 16.57 -0.31
C LEU A 34 13.78 16.60 -1.44
N PHE A 35 13.68 17.75 -2.13
CA PHE A 35 12.74 17.97 -3.21
C PHE A 35 13.29 17.48 -4.55
N LEU A 36 12.40 17.08 -5.44
CA LEU A 36 12.67 16.84 -6.86
C LEU A 36 11.98 17.94 -7.68
N PRO A 37 12.71 19.04 -7.99
CA PRO A 37 12.15 20.14 -8.77
C PRO A 37 11.74 19.70 -10.16
N GLU A 38 10.66 20.26 -10.69
CA GLU A 38 10.17 20.03 -12.05
C GLU A 38 11.26 20.33 -13.10
N SER A 39 12.13 21.30 -12.82
CA SER A 39 13.26 21.65 -13.69
C SER A 39 14.27 20.52 -13.89
N THR A 40 14.36 19.56 -12.96
CA THR A 40 15.32 18.44 -12.98
C THR A 40 14.77 17.15 -13.58
N ILE A 41 13.47 17.11 -13.88
CA ILE A 41 12.78 15.91 -14.36
C ILE A 41 12.07 16.13 -15.70
N GLU A 42 11.75 15.03 -16.37
CA GLU A 42 10.94 14.99 -17.59
C GLU A 42 9.78 14.00 -17.44
N PRO A 43 8.63 14.26 -18.06
CA PRO A 43 7.54 13.31 -18.12
C PRO A 43 7.95 12.07 -18.93
N ILE A 44 7.25 10.96 -18.67
CA ILE A 44 7.38 9.73 -19.48
C ILE A 44 6.20 9.68 -20.43
N GLU A 45 6.48 9.59 -21.72
CA GLU A 45 5.41 9.58 -22.75
C GLU A 45 4.84 8.19 -22.99
N GLU A 46 5.69 7.17 -23.06
CA GLU A 46 5.30 5.81 -23.44
C GLU A 46 5.82 4.77 -22.45
N ILE A 47 4.93 3.87 -22.05
CA ILE A 47 5.18 2.73 -21.17
C ILE A 47 4.42 1.53 -21.76
N PRO A 48 5.01 0.33 -21.82
CA PRO A 48 4.30 -0.88 -22.24
C PRO A 48 3.02 -1.11 -21.45
N LYS A 49 1.97 -1.61 -22.08
CA LYS A 49 0.69 -1.88 -21.42
C LYS A 49 0.50 -3.37 -21.19
N LEU A 50 -0.15 -3.72 -20.08
CA LEU A 50 -0.49 -5.11 -19.76
C LEU A 50 -1.36 -5.77 -20.84
N GLU A 51 -2.26 -5.00 -21.46
CA GLU A 51 -3.16 -5.52 -22.51
C GLU A 51 -2.43 -6.08 -23.73
N ASP A 52 -1.25 -5.52 -24.04
CA ASP A 52 -0.42 -5.91 -25.17
C ASP A 52 0.51 -7.11 -24.86
N MET A 53 0.53 -7.56 -23.60
CA MET A 53 1.39 -8.65 -23.15
C MET A 53 0.82 -10.03 -23.46
N LYS A 54 1.73 -10.98 -23.69
CA LYS A 54 1.42 -12.36 -23.99
C LYS A 54 1.26 -13.16 -22.71
N GLU A 55 0.35 -14.13 -22.75
CA GLU A 55 0.28 -15.17 -21.73
C GLU A 55 1.51 -16.08 -21.82
N PRO A 56 2.03 -16.59 -20.69
CA PRO A 56 3.04 -17.63 -20.70
C PRO A 56 2.49 -18.91 -21.33
N THR A 57 3.38 -19.68 -21.96
CA THR A 57 3.05 -21.08 -22.33
C THR A 57 2.97 -21.95 -21.08
N ASP A 58 2.21 -23.05 -21.11
CA ASP A 58 2.07 -23.96 -19.97
C ASP A 58 3.43 -24.46 -19.42
N ASP A 59 4.40 -24.79 -20.30
CA ASP A 59 5.74 -25.25 -19.89
C ASP A 59 6.57 -24.14 -19.22
N ALA A 60 6.38 -22.88 -19.63
CA ALA A 60 7.04 -21.74 -19.00
C ALA A 60 6.40 -21.43 -17.64
N LEU A 61 5.07 -21.51 -17.55
CA LEU A 61 4.30 -21.11 -16.38
C LEU A 61 4.73 -21.88 -15.12
N ASP A 62 4.85 -23.20 -15.19
CA ASP A 62 5.25 -24.03 -14.05
C ASP A 62 6.64 -23.63 -13.52
N LYS A 63 7.59 -23.38 -14.44
CA LYS A 63 8.97 -22.97 -14.11
C LYS A 63 9.00 -21.57 -13.51
N LEU A 64 8.18 -20.67 -14.03
CA LEU A 64 8.09 -19.30 -13.55
C LEU A 64 7.49 -19.23 -12.15
N LEU A 65 6.36 -19.91 -11.93
CA LEU A 65 5.70 -19.93 -10.62
C LEU A 65 6.57 -20.57 -9.54
N ALA A 66 7.35 -21.61 -9.88
CA ALA A 66 8.31 -22.21 -8.95
C ALA A 66 9.43 -21.25 -8.50
N LYS A 67 9.74 -20.24 -9.32
CA LYS A 67 10.76 -19.21 -9.03
C LYS A 67 10.17 -17.93 -8.46
N THR A 68 8.88 -17.88 -8.17
CA THR A 68 8.20 -16.63 -7.77
C THR A 68 7.72 -16.69 -6.33
N ALA A 69 7.93 -15.58 -5.62
CA ALA A 69 7.34 -15.27 -4.34
C ALA A 69 6.36 -14.10 -4.45
N VAL A 70 5.29 -14.14 -3.66
CA VAL A 70 4.35 -13.03 -3.44
C VAL A 70 4.55 -12.49 -2.04
N CYS A 71 4.77 -11.19 -1.89
CA CYS A 71 4.81 -10.50 -0.61
C CYS A 71 3.67 -9.48 -0.53
N LYS A 72 2.87 -9.57 0.55
CA LYS A 72 1.85 -8.57 0.87
C LYS A 72 2.34 -7.69 2.00
N LEU A 73 2.37 -6.37 1.77
CA LEU A 73 2.67 -5.40 2.81
C LEU A 73 1.52 -5.33 3.81
N ASN A 74 1.80 -5.68 5.06
CA ASN A 74 0.81 -5.85 6.11
C ASN A 74 1.16 -5.12 7.42
N GLY A 75 2.22 -4.30 7.43
CA GLY A 75 2.67 -3.58 8.61
C GLY A 75 1.79 -2.40 9.06
N GLY A 76 0.83 -1.97 8.23
CA GLY A 76 0.01 -0.79 8.45
C GLY A 76 -1.21 -1.04 9.36
N LEU A 77 -1.36 -0.18 10.37
CA LEU A 77 -2.60 -0.08 11.15
C LEU A 77 -3.60 0.85 10.44
N GLY A 78 -4.88 0.49 10.44
CA GLY A 78 -5.94 1.33 9.86
C GLY A 78 -6.38 2.49 10.76
N THR A 79 -5.43 3.18 11.41
CA THR A 79 -5.70 4.19 12.45
C THR A 79 -6.55 5.37 11.96
N SER A 80 -6.42 5.76 10.69
CA SER A 80 -7.25 6.80 10.08
C SER A 80 -8.73 6.44 10.01
N MET A 81 -9.03 5.14 10.06
CA MET A 81 -10.37 4.54 10.05
C MET A 81 -10.77 3.99 11.44
N GLY A 82 -10.00 4.33 12.49
CA GLY A 82 -10.30 3.90 13.86
C GLY A 82 -9.88 2.46 14.20
N LEU A 83 -9.13 1.78 13.32
CA LEU A 83 -8.71 0.40 13.59
C LEU A 83 -7.53 0.34 14.56
N GLU A 84 -7.59 -0.61 15.49
CA GLU A 84 -6.53 -0.88 16.47
C GLU A 84 -5.60 -2.03 16.06
N LYS A 85 -6.06 -2.88 15.13
CA LYS A 85 -5.33 -4.04 14.60
C LYS A 85 -4.83 -3.79 13.17
N ALA A 86 -4.12 -4.79 12.62
CA ALA A 86 -3.72 -4.80 11.22
C ALA A 86 -4.92 -4.52 10.31
N LYS A 87 -4.77 -3.58 9.37
CA LYS A 87 -5.87 -3.18 8.48
C LYS A 87 -6.41 -4.33 7.63
N SER A 88 -5.56 -5.30 7.33
CA SER A 88 -5.95 -6.48 6.55
C SER A 88 -7.00 -7.35 7.23
N LEU A 89 -7.20 -7.21 8.55
CA LEU A 89 -8.20 -7.93 9.32
C LEU A 89 -9.58 -7.27 9.28
N LEU A 90 -9.73 -6.13 8.59
CA LEU A 90 -11.03 -5.51 8.38
C LEU A 90 -11.86 -6.37 7.41
N THR A 91 -13.09 -6.71 7.80
CA THR A 91 -14.06 -7.38 6.92
C THR A 91 -14.39 -6.50 5.72
N VAL A 92 -14.20 -7.04 4.53
CA VAL A 92 -14.41 -6.33 3.25
C VAL A 92 -15.68 -6.79 2.56
N LYS A 93 -15.87 -8.09 2.40
CA LYS A 93 -16.99 -8.60 1.59
C LYS A 93 -17.32 -10.05 1.92
N ASP A 94 -18.62 -10.37 1.95
CA ASP A 94 -19.15 -11.72 2.17
C ASP A 94 -18.58 -12.39 3.43
N GLY A 95 -18.37 -11.60 4.49
CA GLY A 95 -17.77 -12.04 5.76
C GLY A 95 -16.24 -12.15 5.74
N ASN A 96 -15.60 -12.05 4.59
CA ASN A 96 -14.14 -12.16 4.43
C ASN A 96 -13.44 -10.83 4.68
N THR A 97 -12.33 -10.89 5.40
CA THR A 97 -11.34 -9.81 5.55
C THR A 97 -10.45 -9.68 4.32
N PHE A 98 -9.60 -8.65 4.25
CA PHE A 98 -8.57 -8.60 3.20
C PHE A 98 -7.64 -9.80 3.29
N LEU A 99 -7.26 -10.20 4.51
CA LEU A 99 -6.33 -11.31 4.72
C LEU A 99 -6.95 -12.66 4.33
N ASP A 100 -8.24 -12.87 4.59
CA ASP A 100 -8.96 -14.06 4.10
C ASP A 100 -8.89 -14.13 2.57
N LEU A 101 -9.27 -13.04 1.89
CA LEU A 101 -9.28 -12.99 0.43
C LEU A 101 -7.88 -13.22 -0.15
N ILE A 102 -6.84 -12.61 0.43
CA ILE A 102 -5.45 -12.83 0.04
C ILE A 102 -5.05 -14.30 0.23
N ALA A 103 -5.37 -14.90 1.38
CA ALA A 103 -5.06 -16.29 1.66
C ALA A 103 -5.79 -17.23 0.69
N LEU A 104 -7.07 -16.96 0.39
CA LEU A 104 -7.86 -17.73 -0.58
C LEU A 104 -7.32 -17.58 -2.01
N GLN A 105 -6.89 -16.38 -2.42
CA GLN A 105 -6.22 -16.15 -3.71
C GLN A 105 -4.95 -17.00 -3.84
N VAL A 106 -4.11 -17.03 -2.81
CA VAL A 106 -2.88 -17.86 -2.81
C VAL A 106 -3.22 -19.35 -2.86
N LYS A 107 -4.20 -19.82 -2.07
CA LYS A 107 -4.67 -21.22 -2.11
C LYS A 107 -5.21 -21.59 -3.48
N HIS A 108 -6.02 -20.72 -4.08
CA HIS A 108 -6.55 -20.91 -5.42
C HIS A 108 -5.42 -21.02 -6.44
N MET A 109 -4.47 -20.09 -6.44
CA MET A 109 -3.32 -20.11 -7.35
C MET A 109 -2.50 -21.41 -7.23
N ARG A 110 -2.16 -21.82 -5.99
CA ARG A 110 -1.42 -23.07 -5.75
C ARG A 110 -2.17 -24.30 -6.25
N LYS A 111 -3.49 -24.34 -6.05
CA LYS A 111 -4.34 -25.44 -6.51
C LYS A 111 -4.46 -25.47 -8.03
N THR A 112 -4.74 -24.32 -8.65
CA THR A 112 -5.01 -24.19 -10.09
C THR A 112 -3.77 -24.51 -10.91
N PHE A 113 -2.61 -23.99 -10.52
CA PHE A 113 -1.36 -24.19 -11.26
C PHE A 113 -0.50 -25.33 -10.70
N LYS A 114 -0.97 -26.05 -9.67
CA LYS A 114 -0.23 -27.15 -9.02
C LYS A 114 1.21 -26.77 -8.65
N SER A 115 1.43 -25.50 -8.33
CA SER A 115 2.73 -24.95 -7.98
C SER A 115 2.72 -24.44 -6.55
N HIS A 116 3.88 -24.45 -5.90
CA HIS A 116 4.04 -23.93 -4.55
C HIS A 116 4.60 -22.50 -4.60
N VAL A 117 3.85 -21.57 -5.22
CA VAL A 117 4.23 -20.15 -5.22
C VAL A 117 4.45 -19.70 -3.78
N ARG A 118 5.63 -19.18 -3.47
CA ARG A 118 5.98 -18.75 -2.11
C ARG A 118 5.14 -17.54 -1.72
N PHE A 119 4.75 -17.48 -0.47
CA PHE A 119 3.94 -16.37 0.05
C PHE A 119 4.56 -15.81 1.32
N LEU A 120 4.63 -14.48 1.40
CA LEU A 120 5.18 -13.73 2.51
C LEU A 120 4.20 -12.60 2.90
N LEU A 121 4.19 -12.30 4.18
CA LEU A 121 3.53 -11.15 4.77
C LEU A 121 4.59 -10.28 5.43
N MET A 122 4.72 -9.05 4.95
CA MET A 122 5.57 -8.06 5.60
C MET A 122 4.79 -7.40 6.73
N ASN A 123 4.88 -7.98 7.92
CA ASN A 123 4.24 -7.49 9.13
C ASN A 123 5.10 -6.42 9.81
N SER A 124 4.51 -5.70 10.75
CA SER A 124 5.19 -4.85 11.72
C SER A 124 5.10 -5.44 13.12
N PHE A 125 5.89 -4.90 14.04
CA PHE A 125 5.80 -5.21 15.46
C PHE A 125 4.39 -4.95 16.05
N SER A 126 3.53 -4.18 15.38
CA SER A 126 2.15 -3.93 15.79
C SER A 126 1.11 -4.83 15.12
N THR A 127 1.49 -5.63 14.11
CA THR A 127 0.55 -6.41 13.29
C THR A 127 0.86 -7.90 13.25
N SER A 128 2.07 -8.30 13.66
CA SER A 128 2.54 -9.69 13.66
C SER A 128 1.63 -10.63 14.43
N GLU A 129 1.39 -10.37 15.72
CA GLU A 129 0.63 -11.27 16.58
C GLU A 129 -0.84 -11.38 16.16
N ASP A 130 -1.49 -10.25 15.85
CA ASP A 130 -2.87 -10.25 15.34
C ASP A 130 -2.99 -11.05 14.03
N THR A 131 -2.00 -10.95 13.13
CA THR A 131 -1.97 -11.68 11.86
C THR A 131 -1.79 -13.18 12.09
N LYS A 132 -0.90 -13.59 13.00
CA LYS A 132 -0.70 -14.99 13.36
C LYS A 132 -1.94 -15.59 14.01
N GLU A 133 -2.53 -14.90 14.97
CA GLU A 133 -3.76 -15.33 15.65
C GLU A 133 -4.88 -15.53 14.63
N PHE A 134 -5.03 -14.58 13.70
CA PHE A 134 -6.01 -14.67 12.63
C PHE A 134 -5.79 -15.89 11.73
N LEU A 135 -4.59 -16.04 11.16
CA LEU A 135 -4.29 -17.15 10.25
C LEU A 135 -4.41 -18.51 10.95
N SER A 136 -4.13 -18.59 12.25
CA SER A 136 -4.22 -19.86 12.99
C SER A 136 -5.63 -20.46 13.05
N LYS A 137 -6.67 -19.64 12.88
CA LYS A 137 -8.08 -20.07 12.97
C LYS A 137 -8.50 -20.84 11.72
N ASP A 138 -8.46 -20.18 10.55
CA ASP A 138 -9.03 -20.71 9.30
C ASP A 138 -8.01 -20.88 8.16
N HIS A 139 -6.77 -20.40 8.36
CA HIS A 139 -5.70 -20.40 7.35
C HIS A 139 -4.38 -20.99 7.87
N GLY A 140 -4.45 -21.99 8.75
CA GLY A 140 -3.28 -22.57 9.41
C GLY A 140 -2.30 -23.26 8.45
N ASP A 141 -2.74 -23.62 7.25
CA ASP A 141 -1.90 -24.09 6.14
C ASP A 141 -1.04 -22.97 5.54
N ILE A 142 -1.58 -21.75 5.40
CA ILE A 142 -0.82 -20.57 5.01
C ILE A 142 0.18 -20.19 6.09
N LEU A 143 -0.23 -20.23 7.36
CA LEU A 143 0.66 -19.92 8.49
C LEU A 143 1.88 -20.87 8.58
N LYS A 144 1.73 -22.11 8.11
CA LYS A 144 2.82 -23.11 8.05
C LYS A 144 3.78 -22.89 6.88
N GLU A 145 3.52 -21.93 6.00
CA GLU A 145 4.43 -21.59 4.91
C GLU A 145 5.81 -21.23 5.49
N LYS A 146 6.86 -21.84 4.94
CA LYS A 146 8.23 -21.54 5.33
C LYS A 146 8.49 -20.05 5.15
N ASP A 147 9.01 -19.40 6.18
CA ASP A 147 9.37 -17.98 6.13
C ASP A 147 8.17 -17.06 5.77
N ILE A 148 6.94 -17.43 6.15
CA ILE A 148 5.72 -16.65 5.86
C ILE A 148 5.79 -15.20 6.37
N GLU A 149 6.52 -14.94 7.44
CA GLU A 149 6.57 -13.63 8.07
C GLU A 149 7.91 -12.95 7.83
N LEU A 150 7.84 -11.77 7.22
CA LEU A 150 8.94 -10.79 7.19
C LEU A 150 8.56 -9.65 8.13
N VAL A 151 9.21 -9.55 9.28
CA VAL A 151 8.96 -8.43 10.20
C VAL A 151 9.78 -7.22 9.74
N GLN A 152 9.09 -6.15 9.36
CA GLN A 152 9.72 -4.87 9.05
C GLN A 152 10.39 -4.29 10.31
N ASN A 153 11.43 -3.50 10.11
CA ASN A 153 12.16 -2.82 11.17
C ASN A 153 11.31 -1.70 11.80
N LYS A 154 11.91 -1.07 12.82
CA LYS A 154 11.45 0.20 13.38
C LYS A 154 12.59 1.19 13.40
N SER A 155 12.26 2.47 13.36
CA SER A 155 13.21 3.58 13.40
C SER A 155 12.91 4.48 14.60
N PRO A 156 13.93 4.97 15.30
CA PRO A 156 13.75 5.92 16.38
C PRO A 156 13.25 7.25 15.81
N LYS A 157 12.25 7.84 16.45
CA LYS A 157 11.82 9.21 16.14
C LYS A 157 12.92 10.19 16.51
N VAL A 158 13.13 11.19 15.66
CA VAL A 158 14.15 12.22 15.86
C VAL A 158 13.49 13.43 16.53
N ASN A 159 14.03 13.93 17.64
CA ASN A 159 13.53 15.16 18.26
C ASN A 159 13.70 16.34 17.29
N ALA A 160 12.62 17.08 17.01
CA ALA A 160 12.65 18.11 15.97
C ALA A 160 13.50 19.34 16.33
N LYS A 161 13.82 19.55 17.61
CA LYS A 161 14.66 20.66 18.10
C LYS A 161 16.12 20.25 18.23
N THR A 162 16.38 19.11 18.87
CA THR A 162 17.76 18.68 19.20
C THR A 162 18.39 17.80 18.13
N LEU A 163 17.56 17.19 17.26
CA LEU A 163 17.97 16.17 16.30
C LEU A 163 18.54 14.90 16.95
N GLU A 164 18.34 14.71 18.24
CA GLU A 164 18.72 13.50 19.00
C GLU A 164 17.56 12.49 19.04
N PRO A 165 17.79 11.24 19.50
CA PRO A 165 16.69 10.30 19.70
C PRO A 165 15.63 10.90 20.63
N ALA A 166 14.37 10.89 20.19
CA ALA A 166 13.29 11.34 21.04
C ALA A 166 13.11 10.37 22.22
N LEU A 167 12.83 10.95 23.40
CA LEU A 167 12.62 10.22 24.65
C LEU A 167 11.19 10.45 25.15
N PHE A 168 10.55 9.38 25.58
CA PHE A 168 9.21 9.39 26.16
C PHE A 168 9.11 8.31 27.26
N PRO A 169 9.69 8.56 28.44
CA PRO A 169 9.79 7.55 29.50
C PRO A 169 8.45 6.96 29.95
N GLU A 170 7.37 7.73 29.84
CA GLU A 170 6.00 7.28 30.19
C GLU A 170 5.50 6.17 29.25
N ASN A 171 5.96 6.14 28.00
CA ASN A 171 5.67 5.08 27.04
C ASN A 171 6.77 4.98 25.97
N PRO A 172 7.86 4.23 26.25
CA PRO A 172 9.02 4.14 25.35
C PRO A 172 8.70 3.59 23.96
N ALA A 173 7.60 2.85 23.78
CA ALA A 173 7.16 2.38 22.46
C ALA A 173 6.85 3.55 21.50
N LEU A 174 6.40 4.69 22.03
CA LEU A 174 6.15 5.91 21.25
C LEU A 174 7.42 6.60 20.77
N GLU A 175 8.60 6.18 21.21
CA GLU A 175 9.88 6.68 20.71
C GLU A 175 10.24 6.09 19.33
N TRP A 176 9.48 5.11 18.85
CA TRP A 176 9.71 4.37 17.62
C TRP A 176 8.59 4.57 16.60
N CYS A 177 8.91 4.44 15.32
CA CYS A 177 7.95 4.40 14.23
C CYS A 177 8.40 3.41 13.14
N PRO A 178 7.47 2.93 12.30
CA PRO A 178 7.83 2.30 11.03
C PRO A 178 8.71 3.23 10.15
N PRO A 179 9.71 2.72 9.40
CA PRO A 179 10.54 3.51 8.48
C PRO A 179 9.90 3.71 7.09
N GLY A 180 8.57 3.58 6.99
CA GLY A 180 7.86 3.49 5.72
C GLY A 180 8.02 2.13 5.05
N HIS A 181 7.32 1.92 3.93
CA HIS A 181 7.32 0.63 3.23
C HIS A 181 8.60 0.37 2.42
N GLY A 182 9.43 1.39 2.18
CA GLY A 182 10.78 1.21 1.62
C GLY A 182 11.71 0.38 2.51
N ASP A 183 11.36 0.19 3.79
CA ASP A 183 12.05 -0.71 4.70
C ASP A 183 12.05 -2.18 4.24
N LEU A 184 11.20 -2.56 3.29
CA LEU A 184 11.18 -3.89 2.66
C LEU A 184 12.59 -4.40 2.36
N TYR A 185 13.44 -3.58 1.73
CA TYR A 185 14.77 -4.01 1.29
C TYR A 185 15.72 -4.23 2.47
N ALA A 186 15.72 -3.31 3.44
CA ALA A 186 16.53 -3.45 4.65
C ALA A 186 16.07 -4.64 5.51
N ALA A 187 14.76 -4.88 5.60
CA ALA A 187 14.20 -6.04 6.29
C ALA A 187 14.56 -7.36 5.58
N LEU A 188 14.46 -7.42 4.25
CA LEU A 188 14.85 -8.59 3.46
C LEU A 188 16.31 -8.97 3.66
N LEU A 189 17.22 -7.99 3.60
CA LEU A 189 18.64 -8.22 3.81
C LEU A 189 18.96 -8.53 5.28
N GLY A 190 18.51 -7.68 6.20
CA GLY A 190 18.85 -7.75 7.62
C GLY A 190 18.33 -9.00 8.34
N SER A 191 17.25 -9.60 7.85
CA SER A 191 16.72 -10.87 8.36
C SER A 191 17.33 -12.11 7.69
N GLY A 192 18.19 -11.93 6.68
CA GLY A 192 18.69 -13.00 5.82
C GLY A 192 17.62 -13.63 4.91
N MET A 193 16.41 -13.05 4.84
CA MET A 193 15.32 -13.57 4.01
C MET A 193 15.67 -13.54 2.53
N LEU A 194 16.37 -12.49 2.07
CA LEU A 194 16.83 -12.38 0.69
C LEU A 194 17.69 -13.57 0.28
N ASP A 195 18.65 -13.96 1.12
CA ASP A 195 19.54 -15.09 0.86
C ASP A 195 18.78 -16.42 0.89
N ARG A 196 17.91 -16.63 1.89
CA ARG A 196 17.09 -17.86 1.96
C ARG A 196 16.17 -18.03 0.75
N LEU A 197 15.57 -16.94 0.26
CA LEU A 197 14.74 -16.98 -0.94
C LEU A 197 15.57 -17.37 -2.17
N LEU A 198 16.76 -16.77 -2.34
CA LEU A 198 17.67 -17.10 -3.45
C LEU A 198 18.17 -18.55 -3.36
N GLU A 199 18.51 -19.04 -2.17
CA GLU A 199 18.91 -20.44 -1.91
C GLU A 199 17.78 -21.43 -2.22
N ASP A 200 16.53 -21.04 -1.95
CA ASP A 200 15.33 -21.81 -2.30
C ASP A 200 15.00 -21.75 -3.81
N GLY A 201 15.82 -21.05 -4.62
CA GLY A 201 15.64 -20.94 -6.07
C GLY A 201 14.62 -19.87 -6.50
N ILE A 202 14.19 -19.00 -5.58
CA ILE A 202 13.29 -17.89 -5.90
C ILE A 202 14.09 -16.79 -6.61
N GLU A 203 13.59 -16.37 -7.77
CA GLU A 203 14.19 -15.35 -8.63
C GLU A 203 13.37 -14.07 -8.64
N TYR A 204 12.04 -14.18 -8.57
CA TYR A 204 11.10 -13.07 -8.71
C TYR A 204 10.29 -12.85 -7.45
N LEU A 205 10.13 -11.59 -7.07
CA LEU A 205 9.29 -11.17 -5.96
C LEU A 205 8.24 -10.18 -6.47
N PHE A 206 6.96 -10.55 -6.37
CA PHE A 206 5.84 -9.63 -6.55
C PHE A 206 5.42 -9.06 -5.20
N VAL A 207 5.42 -7.74 -5.07
CA VAL A 207 5.08 -7.02 -3.83
C VAL A 207 3.88 -6.14 -4.07
N SER A 208 2.90 -6.15 -3.15
CA SER A 208 1.78 -5.20 -3.19
C SER A 208 1.18 -4.94 -1.81
N ASN A 209 0.41 -3.87 -1.67
CA ASN A 209 -0.28 -3.57 -0.42
C ASN A 209 -1.39 -4.60 -0.12
N SER A 210 -1.58 -4.97 1.15
CA SER A 210 -2.69 -5.83 1.56
C SER A 210 -4.06 -5.15 1.39
N ASP A 211 -4.11 -3.82 1.47
CA ASP A 211 -5.34 -3.04 1.28
C ASP A 211 -5.68 -2.75 -0.20
N ASN A 212 -4.86 -3.25 -1.14
CA ASN A 212 -5.16 -3.25 -2.58
C ASN A 212 -5.55 -4.67 -3.04
N LEU A 213 -6.86 -4.94 -3.08
CA LEU A 213 -7.40 -6.23 -3.51
C LEU A 213 -7.32 -6.46 -5.02
N GLY A 214 -7.08 -5.41 -5.80
CA GLY A 214 -6.83 -5.52 -7.24
C GLY A 214 -5.45 -6.11 -7.56
N ALA A 215 -4.51 -6.01 -6.62
CA ALA A 215 -3.14 -6.49 -6.81
C ALA A 215 -3.05 -8.01 -6.62
N THR A 216 -3.15 -8.74 -7.72
CA THR A 216 -3.04 -10.20 -7.77
C THR A 216 -1.88 -10.63 -8.65
N MET A 217 -1.34 -11.84 -8.47
CA MET A 217 -0.29 -12.37 -9.35
C MET A 217 -0.83 -12.45 -10.79
N ASP A 218 -0.24 -11.70 -11.71
CA ASP A 218 -0.64 -11.68 -13.11
C ASP A 218 0.38 -12.44 -13.95
N LEU A 219 -0.08 -13.43 -14.71
CA LEU A 219 0.81 -14.34 -15.44
C LEU A 219 1.49 -13.66 -16.63
N LYS A 220 0.82 -12.71 -17.29
CA LYS A 220 1.41 -11.94 -18.38
C LYS A 220 2.51 -11.01 -17.87
N LEU A 221 2.31 -10.37 -16.71
CA LEU A 221 3.34 -9.55 -16.08
C LEU A 221 4.54 -10.41 -15.64
N LEU A 222 4.29 -11.59 -15.08
CA LEU A 222 5.34 -12.52 -14.70
C LEU A 222 6.17 -12.97 -15.92
N GLU A 223 5.51 -13.38 -17.01
CA GLU A 223 6.16 -13.75 -18.28
C GLU A 223 6.98 -12.58 -18.85
N TYR A 224 6.39 -11.39 -18.94
CA TYR A 224 7.08 -10.18 -19.39
C TYR A 224 8.31 -9.89 -18.53
N PHE A 225 8.14 -9.92 -17.21
CA PHE A 225 9.23 -9.59 -16.29
C PHE A 225 10.37 -10.59 -16.40
N ALA A 226 10.05 -11.89 -16.41
CA ALA A 226 11.03 -12.97 -16.48
C ALA A 226 11.82 -12.99 -17.80
N THR A 227 11.14 -12.71 -18.93
CA THR A 227 11.76 -12.69 -20.27
C THR A 227 12.47 -11.38 -20.59
N SER A 228 12.20 -10.31 -19.84
CA SER A 228 12.94 -9.05 -19.93
C SER A 228 14.28 -9.10 -19.19
N SER A 229 15.17 -8.16 -19.49
CA SER A 229 16.39 -7.89 -18.71
C SER A 229 16.13 -7.07 -17.44
N LYS A 230 14.87 -6.68 -17.17
CA LYS A 230 14.53 -5.79 -16.07
C LYS A 230 14.83 -6.45 -14.73
N GLU A 231 15.39 -5.67 -13.82
CA GLU A 231 15.63 -6.03 -12.43
C GLU A 231 14.51 -5.53 -11.52
N PHE A 232 13.80 -4.49 -11.96
CA PHE A 232 12.67 -3.89 -11.24
C PHE A 232 11.62 -3.39 -12.22
N VAL A 233 10.35 -3.76 -11.98
CA VAL A 233 9.21 -3.24 -12.74
C VAL A 233 8.13 -2.72 -11.80
N MET A 234 7.70 -1.48 -12.03
CA MET A 234 6.57 -0.87 -11.33
C MET A 234 5.29 -0.96 -12.18
N GLU A 235 4.22 -1.53 -11.64
CA GLU A 235 2.91 -1.34 -12.27
C GLU A 235 2.44 0.10 -12.01
N VAL A 236 2.05 0.79 -13.07
CA VAL A 236 1.50 2.15 -13.01
C VAL A 236 0.09 2.18 -13.58
N ALA A 237 -0.78 3.01 -13.02
CA ALA A 237 -2.10 3.29 -13.59
C ALA A 237 -2.09 4.65 -14.29
N GLU A 238 -2.91 4.83 -15.32
CA GLU A 238 -3.18 6.17 -15.84
C GLU A 238 -3.82 7.04 -14.73
N ARG A 239 -3.32 8.26 -14.59
CA ARG A 239 -3.80 9.21 -13.60
C ARG A 239 -5.18 9.72 -13.94
N THR A 240 -5.96 9.88 -12.89
CA THR A 240 -7.28 10.49 -12.90
C THR A 240 -7.28 11.70 -11.96
N ALA A 241 -8.35 12.50 -12.00
CA ALA A 241 -8.48 13.68 -11.14
C ALA A 241 -8.52 13.37 -9.63
N VAL A 242 -8.72 12.09 -9.25
CA VAL A 242 -8.69 11.67 -7.83
C VAL A 242 -7.28 11.32 -7.34
N ASP A 243 -6.31 11.14 -8.26
CA ASP A 243 -4.92 10.77 -7.97
C ASP A 243 -4.05 11.98 -7.59
N LYS A 244 -4.48 12.68 -6.54
CA LYS A 244 -3.84 13.90 -6.03
C LYS A 244 -2.75 13.63 -4.98
N LYS A 245 -2.84 12.50 -4.28
CA LYS A 245 -1.94 12.10 -3.19
C LYS A 245 -1.24 10.78 -3.54
N GLY A 246 0.08 10.77 -3.46
CA GLY A 246 0.96 9.65 -3.79
C GLY A 246 2.09 10.13 -4.69
N GLY A 247 2.62 9.24 -5.55
CA GLY A 247 3.71 9.57 -6.45
C GLY A 247 3.42 9.24 -7.92
N HIS A 248 3.96 10.06 -8.80
CA HIS A 248 3.93 9.82 -10.24
C HIS A 248 5.33 9.44 -10.74
N LEU A 249 5.37 8.72 -11.86
CA LEU A 249 6.61 8.35 -12.51
C LEU A 249 7.14 9.51 -13.36
N CYS A 250 8.46 9.70 -13.37
CA CYS A 250 9.16 10.66 -14.22
C CYS A 250 10.57 10.14 -14.58
N LYS A 251 11.31 10.88 -15.39
CA LYS A 251 12.72 10.62 -15.70
C LYS A 251 13.60 11.75 -15.18
N SER A 252 14.78 11.38 -14.72
CA SER A 252 15.87 12.32 -14.45
C SER A 252 16.40 12.94 -15.75
N LYS A 253 16.59 14.26 -15.80
CA LYS A 253 17.28 14.92 -16.93
C LYS A 253 18.77 14.65 -16.97
N GLU A 254 19.37 14.31 -15.83
CA GLU A 254 20.82 14.14 -15.71
C GLU A 254 21.29 12.81 -16.30
N ASP A 255 20.59 11.72 -15.97
CA ASP A 255 21.02 10.36 -16.28
C ASP A 255 19.93 9.49 -16.94
N ASN A 256 18.78 10.09 -17.29
CA ASN A 256 17.64 9.42 -17.93
C ASN A 256 17.02 8.26 -17.13
N LYS A 257 17.38 8.09 -15.86
CA LYS A 257 16.80 7.06 -15.01
C LYS A 257 15.35 7.37 -14.66
N MET A 258 14.54 6.32 -14.54
CA MET A 258 13.18 6.45 -14.00
C MET A 258 13.25 6.82 -12.52
N LEU A 259 12.38 7.74 -12.11
CA LEU A 259 12.24 8.23 -10.74
C LEU A 259 10.77 8.17 -10.33
N LEU A 260 10.55 7.95 -9.04
CA LEU A 260 9.26 8.18 -8.40
C LEU A 260 9.32 9.53 -7.69
N ARG A 261 8.44 10.46 -8.06
CA ARG A 261 8.26 11.73 -7.33
C ARG A 261 6.99 11.65 -6.51
N GLU A 262 7.16 11.51 -5.20
CA GLU A 262 6.06 11.60 -4.22
C GLU A 262 5.64 13.05 -4.00
N ALA A 263 4.38 13.27 -3.58
CA ALA A 263 3.87 14.61 -3.25
C ALA A 263 4.73 15.34 -2.21
N ALA A 264 5.33 14.63 -1.25
CA ALA A 264 6.22 15.19 -0.24
C ALA A 264 7.57 15.70 -0.80
N GLN A 265 7.89 15.34 -2.04
CA GLN A 265 9.11 15.76 -2.75
C GLN A 265 8.82 16.85 -3.80
N CYS A 266 7.56 17.27 -3.95
CA CYS A 266 7.17 18.38 -4.82
C CYS A 266 7.44 19.72 -4.12
N LEU A 267 7.99 20.69 -4.86
CA LEU A 267 8.05 22.07 -4.40
C LEU A 267 6.67 22.72 -4.52
N ASP A 268 6.37 23.68 -3.65
CA ASP A 268 5.11 24.44 -3.69
C ASP A 268 4.91 25.15 -5.04
N GLU A 269 5.99 25.62 -5.68
CA GLU A 269 5.96 26.26 -7.01
C GLU A 269 5.67 25.29 -8.15
N ASP A 270 6.00 23.99 -7.97
CA ASP A 270 5.80 22.92 -8.95
C ASP A 270 4.45 22.22 -8.80
N GLU A 271 3.65 22.56 -7.78
CA GLU A 271 2.39 21.87 -7.45
C GLU A 271 1.43 21.84 -8.64
N LYS A 272 1.40 22.90 -9.46
CA LYS A 272 0.57 22.94 -10.67
C LYS A 272 0.98 21.86 -11.66
N ASP A 273 2.28 21.69 -11.90
CA ASP A 273 2.80 20.66 -12.80
C ASP A 273 2.63 19.27 -12.20
N PHE A 274 2.86 19.11 -10.89
CA PHE A 274 2.65 17.85 -10.18
C PHE A 274 1.20 17.36 -10.30
N GLN A 275 0.21 18.26 -10.19
CA GLN A 275 -1.20 17.93 -10.32
C GLN A 275 -1.68 17.82 -11.79
N ASP A 276 -0.84 18.15 -12.77
CA ASP A 276 -1.16 18.01 -14.19
C ASP A 276 -1.07 16.53 -14.62
N ILE A 277 -2.24 15.89 -14.65
CA ILE A 277 -2.40 14.49 -15.06
C ILE A 277 -2.14 14.27 -16.56
N THR A 278 -2.12 15.32 -17.37
CA THR A 278 -1.79 15.23 -18.80
C THR A 278 -0.29 15.29 -19.06
N LYS A 279 0.45 15.93 -18.16
CA LYS A 279 1.91 15.99 -18.17
C LYS A 279 2.53 14.75 -17.52
N HIS A 280 2.25 14.54 -16.24
CA HIS A 280 2.75 13.41 -15.47
C HIS A 280 1.68 12.34 -15.41
N LYS A 281 1.57 11.53 -16.47
CA LYS A 281 0.40 10.66 -16.75
C LYS A 281 0.29 9.39 -15.88
N PHE A 282 1.40 8.93 -15.32
CA PHE A 282 1.50 7.58 -14.75
C PHE A 282 1.64 7.61 -13.23
N PHE A 283 0.68 7.00 -12.54
CA PHE A 283 0.62 6.93 -11.09
C PHE A 283 1.16 5.60 -10.56
N ASN A 284 1.98 5.65 -9.52
CA ASN A 284 2.49 4.45 -8.86
C ASN A 284 1.35 3.69 -8.14
N THR A 285 1.15 2.42 -8.51
CA THR A 285 0.15 1.56 -7.83
C THR A 285 0.67 0.92 -6.55
N ASN A 286 1.99 0.97 -6.34
CA ASN A 286 2.73 0.22 -5.33
C ASN A 286 2.66 -1.30 -5.52
N ASN A 287 2.34 -1.77 -6.74
CA ASN A 287 2.53 -3.16 -7.15
C ASN A 287 3.88 -3.25 -7.88
N LEU A 288 4.83 -3.99 -7.31
CA LEU A 288 6.21 -4.02 -7.77
C LEU A 288 6.68 -5.45 -8.05
N TRP A 289 7.50 -5.58 -9.07
CA TRP A 289 8.17 -6.81 -9.46
C TRP A 289 9.67 -6.61 -9.30
N ILE A 290 10.31 -7.49 -8.55
CA ILE A 290 11.73 -7.36 -8.18
C ILE A 290 12.44 -8.65 -8.52
N ARG A 291 13.57 -8.56 -9.21
CA ARG A 291 14.49 -9.67 -9.45
C ARG A 291 15.44 -9.73 -8.27
N LEU A 292 15.38 -10.80 -7.48
CA LEU A 292 16.08 -10.88 -6.20
C LEU A 292 17.61 -10.84 -6.36
N SER A 293 18.15 -11.40 -7.44
CA SER A 293 19.58 -11.31 -7.75
C SER A 293 20.02 -9.88 -8.07
N GLY A 294 19.21 -9.12 -8.82
CA GLY A 294 19.42 -7.69 -9.09
C GLY A 294 19.35 -6.87 -7.80
N LEU A 295 18.40 -7.18 -6.92
CA LEU A 295 18.29 -6.52 -5.61
C LEU A 295 19.55 -6.77 -4.76
N LYS A 296 19.99 -8.02 -4.67
CA LYS A 296 21.20 -8.38 -3.91
C LYS A 296 22.42 -7.63 -4.44
N LYS A 297 22.64 -7.63 -5.76
CA LYS A 297 23.72 -6.89 -6.42
C LYS A 297 23.65 -5.38 -6.13
N ALA A 298 22.47 -4.78 -6.23
CA ALA A 298 22.26 -3.35 -5.98
C ALA A 298 22.59 -2.99 -4.53
N MET A 299 22.18 -3.82 -3.57
CA MET A 299 22.49 -3.60 -2.16
C MET A 299 23.97 -3.81 -1.83
N GLU A 300 24.61 -4.84 -2.38
CA GLU A 300 26.05 -5.11 -2.19
C GLU A 300 26.91 -3.96 -2.72
N LYS A 301 26.56 -3.39 -3.88
CA LYS A 301 27.25 -2.24 -4.48
C LYS A 301 27.27 -1.02 -3.56
N GLU A 302 26.22 -0.82 -2.78
CA GLU A 302 26.05 0.31 -1.87
C GLU A 302 26.39 -0.06 -0.41
N GLY A 303 27.12 -1.16 -0.19
CA GLY A 303 27.60 -1.54 1.14
C GLY A 303 26.52 -2.13 2.06
N GLY A 304 25.51 -2.80 1.50
CA GLY A 304 24.44 -3.46 2.25
C GLY A 304 23.20 -2.59 2.48
N LEU A 305 22.96 -1.57 1.66
CA LEU A 305 21.76 -0.74 1.72
C LEU A 305 21.24 -0.41 0.32
N LEU A 306 20.02 0.10 0.23
CA LEU A 306 19.48 0.64 -1.01
C LEU A 306 19.25 2.15 -0.82
N PRO A 307 19.83 3.03 -1.67
CA PRO A 307 19.82 4.47 -1.44
C PRO A 307 18.49 5.11 -1.84
N LEU A 308 17.46 4.88 -1.03
CA LEU A 308 16.13 5.43 -1.25
C LEU A 308 16.04 6.89 -0.85
N ALA A 309 15.18 7.64 -1.56
CA ALA A 309 14.92 9.03 -1.23
C ALA A 309 14.20 9.17 0.12
N LEU A 310 14.73 10.03 0.98
CA LEU A 310 14.17 10.32 2.30
C LEU A 310 12.84 11.08 2.19
N ILE A 311 11.85 10.60 2.92
CA ILE A 311 10.60 11.30 3.22
C ILE A 311 10.64 11.74 4.69
N LYS A 312 10.56 13.05 4.93
CA LYS A 312 10.56 13.63 6.28
C LYS A 312 9.15 13.98 6.72
N ASN A 313 8.62 13.24 7.70
CA ASN A 313 7.30 13.48 8.27
C ASN A 313 7.37 14.20 9.63
N SER A 314 6.76 15.37 9.73
CA SER A 314 6.63 16.13 10.98
C SER A 314 5.43 15.66 11.80
N LYS A 315 5.66 15.18 13.02
CA LYS A 315 4.64 14.64 13.93
C LYS A 315 4.86 15.12 15.37
N THR A 316 3.99 14.70 16.28
CA THR A 316 4.22 14.72 17.73
C THR A 316 4.63 13.32 18.19
N ILE A 317 5.41 13.22 19.28
CA ILE A 317 5.86 11.93 19.80
C ILE A 317 4.68 11.02 20.16
N ASP A 318 3.67 11.58 20.83
CA ASP A 318 2.34 10.98 20.96
C ASP A 318 1.42 11.52 19.85
N PRO A 319 0.97 10.68 18.90
CA PRO A 319 0.07 11.11 17.83
C PRO A 319 -1.32 11.52 18.33
N ARG A 320 -1.73 11.09 19.53
CA ARG A 320 -3.02 11.43 20.14
C ARG A 320 -2.97 12.74 20.94
N ASN A 321 -1.77 13.22 21.28
CA ASN A 321 -1.59 14.44 22.08
C ASN A 321 -0.71 15.48 21.35
N LYS A 322 -1.38 16.50 20.78
CA LYS A 322 -0.74 17.59 20.03
C LYS A 322 0.21 18.48 20.85
N LYS A 323 0.14 18.42 22.19
CA LYS A 323 0.99 19.19 23.11
C LYS A 323 2.34 18.53 23.37
N THR A 324 2.50 17.25 23.02
CA THR A 324 3.77 16.54 23.20
C THR A 324 4.83 17.03 22.21
N GLU A 325 6.09 16.69 22.51
CA GLU A 325 7.26 17.17 21.77
C GLU A 325 7.14 16.85 20.27
N LYS A 326 7.62 17.80 19.44
CA LYS A 326 7.65 17.62 17.99
C LYS A 326 8.79 16.70 17.60
N VAL A 327 8.52 15.81 16.66
CA VAL A 327 9.48 14.82 16.19
C VAL A 327 9.41 14.68 14.68
N PHE A 328 10.53 14.26 14.09
CA PHE A 328 10.58 13.80 12.71
C PHE A 328 10.53 12.28 12.68
N GLN A 329 9.71 11.74 11.78
CA GLN A 329 9.73 10.36 11.34
C GLN A 329 10.42 10.33 9.98
N LEU A 330 11.46 9.51 9.87
CA LEU A 330 12.24 9.36 8.64
C LEU A 330 11.76 8.10 7.95
N GLU A 331 11.16 8.27 6.78
CA GLU A 331 10.53 7.20 6.03
C GLU A 331 11.09 7.13 4.61
N THR A 332 10.87 5.99 3.97
CA THR A 332 11.19 5.79 2.54
C THR A 332 10.03 5.06 1.85
N ALA A 333 9.88 5.30 0.55
CA ALA A 333 8.89 4.61 -0.27
C ALA A 333 9.56 3.50 -1.09
N MET A 334 8.98 2.28 -1.07
CA MET A 334 9.54 1.15 -1.82
C MET A 334 9.62 1.41 -3.33
N GLY A 335 8.64 2.14 -3.89
CA GLY A 335 8.67 2.50 -5.31
C GLY A 335 9.85 3.39 -5.71
N ALA A 336 10.49 4.08 -4.75
CA ALA A 336 11.68 4.89 -5.03
C ALA A 336 12.89 4.03 -5.42
N ALA A 337 12.85 2.72 -5.17
CA ALA A 337 13.87 1.77 -5.60
C ALA A 337 14.04 1.69 -7.12
N ILE A 338 13.06 2.18 -7.89
CA ILE A 338 13.12 2.19 -9.36
C ILE A 338 14.37 2.87 -9.93
N SER A 339 15.00 3.79 -9.19
CA SER A 339 16.24 4.46 -9.60
C SER A 339 17.52 3.74 -9.15
N CYS A 340 17.39 2.73 -8.30
CA CYS A 340 18.52 2.03 -7.67
C CYS A 340 19.02 0.81 -8.46
N PHE A 341 18.29 0.36 -9.48
CA PHE A 341 18.68 -0.75 -10.34
C PHE A 341 19.33 -0.28 -11.63
N ASP A 342 20.10 -1.16 -12.27
CA ASP A 342 20.75 -0.85 -13.54
C ASP A 342 19.72 -0.83 -14.68
N ASP A 343 18.74 -1.73 -14.65
CA ASP A 343 17.66 -1.81 -15.65
C ASP A 343 16.27 -1.91 -15.00
N SER A 344 15.63 -0.75 -14.86
CA SER A 344 14.27 -0.61 -14.35
C SER A 344 13.25 -0.33 -15.46
N GLY A 345 12.00 -0.71 -15.22
CA GLY A 345 10.89 -0.42 -16.11
C GLY A 345 9.59 -0.14 -15.37
N ALA A 346 8.56 0.16 -16.15
CA ALA A 346 7.20 0.27 -15.68
C ALA A 346 6.26 -0.39 -16.68
N VAL A 347 5.04 -0.72 -16.24
CA VAL A 347 3.98 -1.27 -17.08
C VAL A 347 2.66 -0.60 -16.73
N VAL A 348 1.94 -0.11 -17.73
CA VAL A 348 0.60 0.43 -17.54
C VAL A 348 -0.36 -0.72 -17.30
N VAL A 349 -1.07 -0.68 -16.18
CA VAL A 349 -2.08 -1.67 -15.79
C VAL A 349 -3.47 -1.04 -15.75
N PRO A 350 -4.54 -1.83 -16.02
CA PRO A 350 -5.89 -1.35 -15.86
C PRO A 350 -6.16 -0.98 -14.40
N ARG A 351 -7.05 -0.01 -14.19
CA ARG A 351 -7.38 0.51 -12.86
C ARG A 351 -7.90 -0.55 -11.90
N THR A 352 -8.44 -1.64 -12.43
CA THR A 352 -8.87 -2.82 -11.67
C THR A 352 -7.75 -3.46 -10.85
N ARG A 353 -6.47 -3.23 -11.20
CA ARG A 353 -5.30 -3.67 -10.42
C ARG A 353 -4.86 -2.69 -9.32
N PHE A 354 -5.51 -1.52 -9.25
CA PHE A 354 -5.25 -0.48 -8.28
C PHE A 354 -6.55 -0.01 -7.63
N ALA A 355 -7.01 -0.82 -6.67
CA ALA A 355 -8.19 -0.57 -5.86
C ALA A 355 -7.83 -0.51 -4.37
N PRO A 356 -7.02 0.48 -3.94
CA PRO A 356 -6.66 0.62 -2.54
C PRO A 356 -7.84 1.15 -1.73
N VAL A 357 -8.06 0.57 -0.56
CA VAL A 357 -9.05 1.09 0.40
C VAL A 357 -8.35 2.08 1.31
N LYS A 358 -8.75 3.35 1.38
CA LYS A 358 -8.10 4.35 2.28
C LYS A 358 -9.07 4.96 3.29
N SER A 359 -10.38 4.81 3.09
CA SER A 359 -11.43 5.40 3.89
C SER A 359 -12.65 4.50 4.02
N CYS A 360 -13.57 4.87 4.91
CA CYS A 360 -14.88 4.21 5.02
C CYS A 360 -15.73 4.37 3.75
N ASN A 361 -15.53 5.43 2.95
CA ASN A 361 -16.20 5.55 1.64
C ASN A 361 -15.85 4.36 0.74
N ASP A 362 -14.58 3.94 0.72
CA ASP A 362 -14.11 2.85 -0.13
C ASP A 362 -14.67 1.50 0.35
N ILE A 363 -14.68 1.27 1.67
CA ILE A 363 -15.27 0.06 2.27
C ILE A 363 -16.79 0.01 2.04
N PHE A 364 -17.47 1.14 2.15
CA PHE A 364 -18.92 1.23 1.93
C PHE A 364 -19.28 0.76 0.51
N VAL A 365 -18.48 1.14 -0.50
CA VAL A 365 -18.65 0.64 -1.87
C VAL A 365 -18.31 -0.85 -1.97
N LEU A 366 -17.17 -1.28 -1.45
CA LEU A 366 -16.71 -2.67 -1.58
C LEU A 366 -17.66 -3.68 -0.92
N ARG A 367 -18.28 -3.30 0.20
CA ARG A 367 -19.28 -4.12 0.90
C ARG A 367 -20.61 -4.22 0.13
N SER A 368 -20.92 -3.26 -0.73
CA SER A 368 -22.15 -3.27 -1.54
C SER A 368 -22.12 -4.31 -2.67
N ASP A 369 -23.24 -4.43 -3.37
CA ASP A 369 -23.39 -5.26 -4.58
C ASP A 369 -22.77 -4.64 -5.85
N ALA A 370 -22.16 -3.45 -5.76
CA ALA A 370 -21.37 -2.89 -6.86
C ALA A 370 -20.12 -3.72 -7.17
N PHE A 371 -19.64 -4.49 -6.19
CA PHE A 371 -18.53 -5.42 -6.32
C PHE A 371 -18.99 -6.86 -6.05
N GLU A 372 -18.26 -7.83 -6.57
CA GLU A 372 -18.44 -9.26 -6.31
C GLU A 372 -17.10 -9.95 -6.04
N VAL A 373 -17.14 -11.08 -5.32
CA VAL A 373 -15.99 -11.96 -5.15
C VAL A 373 -16.04 -13.04 -6.23
N THR A 374 -14.98 -13.13 -7.02
CA THR A 374 -14.81 -14.14 -8.09
C THR A 374 -14.40 -15.50 -7.52
N GLU A 375 -14.42 -16.55 -8.34
CA GLU A 375 -14.01 -17.91 -7.93
C GLU A 375 -12.56 -17.96 -7.44
N ASP A 376 -11.67 -17.15 -8.03
CA ASP A 376 -10.28 -17.01 -7.59
C ASP A 376 -10.10 -15.97 -6.48
N SER A 377 -11.20 -15.61 -5.79
CA SER A 377 -11.24 -14.76 -4.60
C SER A 377 -10.75 -13.32 -4.82
N ARG A 378 -10.78 -12.83 -6.06
CA ARG A 378 -10.58 -11.41 -6.36
C ARG A 378 -11.89 -10.64 -6.18
N VAL A 379 -11.77 -9.41 -5.69
CA VAL A 379 -12.89 -8.48 -5.59
C VAL A 379 -12.92 -7.63 -6.85
N VAL A 380 -13.95 -7.82 -7.67
CA VAL A 380 -14.07 -7.17 -8.99
C VAL A 380 -15.30 -6.29 -9.06
N LEU A 381 -15.20 -5.21 -9.82
CA LEU A 381 -16.33 -4.31 -10.07
C LEU A 381 -17.35 -5.02 -10.97
N LYS A 382 -18.59 -5.11 -10.48
CA LYS A 382 -19.75 -5.64 -11.22
C LYS A 382 -20.59 -4.51 -11.81
N ALA A 383 -20.64 -3.36 -11.13
CA ALA A 383 -21.34 -2.18 -11.60
C ALA A 383 -20.72 -1.64 -12.91
N PRO A 384 -21.49 -0.92 -13.76
CA PRO A 384 -20.94 -0.32 -14.99
C PRO A 384 -19.78 0.66 -14.76
N GLN A 385 -19.72 1.23 -13.55
CA GLN A 385 -18.67 2.13 -13.09
C GLN A 385 -18.59 2.06 -11.56
N THR A 386 -17.45 2.44 -10.98
CA THR A 386 -17.31 2.54 -9.53
C THR A 386 -18.18 3.69 -9.00
N PRO A 387 -19.10 3.44 -8.05
CA PRO A 387 -19.89 4.49 -7.42
C PRO A 387 -19.02 5.52 -6.69
N VAL A 388 -19.32 6.81 -6.86
CA VAL A 388 -18.64 7.89 -6.13
C VAL A 388 -19.38 8.17 -4.83
N ILE A 389 -18.77 7.79 -3.69
CA ILE A 389 -19.39 7.94 -2.37
C ILE A 389 -18.73 9.07 -1.59
N LYS A 390 -19.55 9.94 -1.00
CA LYS A 390 -19.12 10.92 0.00
C LYS A 390 -20.00 10.83 1.24
N LEU A 391 -19.49 10.15 2.25
CA LEU A 391 -20.06 10.10 3.59
C LEU A 391 -19.56 11.30 4.42
N ASP A 392 -20.36 11.67 5.42
CA ASP A 392 -20.03 12.73 6.36
C ASP A 392 -18.89 12.29 7.31
N ASP A 393 -17.78 13.02 7.32
CA ASP A 393 -16.62 12.63 8.11
C ASP A 393 -16.88 12.78 9.63
N ASP A 394 -17.92 13.51 10.05
CA ASP A 394 -18.32 13.62 11.45
C ASP A 394 -19.02 12.35 11.98
N HIS A 395 -19.56 11.52 11.08
CA HIS A 395 -20.38 10.35 11.43
C HIS A 395 -19.91 9.01 10.85
N TYR A 396 -19.10 9.00 9.79
CA TYR A 396 -18.70 7.76 9.10
C TYR A 396 -17.20 7.59 8.95
N LYS A 397 -16.39 8.48 9.53
CA LYS A 397 -14.94 8.45 9.35
C LYS A 397 -14.29 7.22 9.96
N MET A 398 -14.79 6.76 11.10
CA MET A 398 -14.32 5.53 11.75
C MET A 398 -15.21 4.35 11.39
N VAL A 399 -14.64 3.15 11.35
CA VAL A 399 -15.34 1.93 10.91
C VAL A 399 -16.49 1.59 11.87
N ASP A 400 -16.28 1.70 13.17
CA ASP A 400 -17.29 1.45 14.20
C ASP A 400 -18.48 2.40 14.07
N GLN A 401 -18.22 3.68 13.80
CA GLN A 401 -19.26 4.69 13.56
C GLN A 401 -20.07 4.36 12.30
N MET A 402 -19.40 4.01 11.20
CA MET A 402 -20.07 3.62 9.96
C MET A 402 -20.90 2.34 10.18
N GLU A 403 -20.36 1.33 10.86
CA GLU A 403 -21.06 0.06 11.12
C GLU A 403 -22.29 0.25 12.01
N ALA A 404 -22.26 1.19 12.97
CA ALA A 404 -23.42 1.53 13.77
C ALA A 404 -24.57 2.16 12.95
N LEU A 405 -24.24 2.78 11.80
CA LEU A 405 -25.18 3.45 10.90
C LEU A 405 -25.55 2.60 9.67
N VAL A 406 -25.02 1.39 9.53
CA VAL A 406 -25.28 0.54 8.36
C VAL A 406 -25.71 -0.84 8.83
N GLU A 407 -27.03 -1.07 8.89
CA GLU A 407 -27.55 -2.41 9.22
C GLU A 407 -27.27 -3.40 8.08
N GLU A 408 -27.38 -2.93 6.83
CA GLU A 408 -27.03 -3.63 5.61
C GLU A 408 -26.53 -2.62 4.59
N SER A 409 -25.45 -2.95 3.88
CA SER A 409 -24.96 -2.08 2.81
C SER A 409 -26.05 -1.89 1.75
N PRO A 410 -26.39 -0.66 1.37
CA PRO A 410 -27.38 -0.44 0.33
C PRO A 410 -26.89 -1.03 -1.00
N SER A 411 -27.84 -1.38 -1.87
CA SER A 411 -27.52 -1.71 -3.25
C SER A 411 -26.98 -0.47 -3.97
N LEU A 412 -25.78 -0.58 -4.52
CA LEU A 412 -25.06 0.46 -5.26
C LEU A 412 -24.72 0.02 -6.69
N ILE A 413 -25.14 -1.15 -7.15
CA ILE A 413 -24.83 -1.67 -8.50
C ILE A 413 -25.26 -0.74 -9.65
N GLN A 414 -26.29 0.08 -9.43
CA GLN A 414 -26.76 1.12 -10.36
C GLN A 414 -26.50 2.56 -9.86
N CYS A 415 -25.73 2.73 -8.79
CA CYS A 415 -25.38 4.02 -8.22
C CYS A 415 -24.24 4.66 -9.04
N LYS A 416 -24.43 5.92 -9.42
CA LYS A 416 -23.38 6.76 -10.00
C LYS A 416 -22.68 7.57 -8.91
N SER A 417 -23.46 8.24 -8.05
CA SER A 417 -22.94 8.92 -6.87
C SER A 417 -23.92 8.87 -5.70
N LEU A 418 -23.37 8.81 -4.48
CA LEU A 418 -24.11 8.93 -3.23
C LEU A 418 -23.40 9.92 -2.32
N LYS A 419 -24.12 10.91 -1.85
CA LYS A 419 -23.63 11.86 -0.84
C LYS A 419 -24.52 11.84 0.38
N VAL A 420 -23.92 11.70 1.55
CA VAL A 420 -24.63 11.63 2.83
C VAL A 420 -24.11 12.75 3.72
N LYS A 421 -25.03 13.58 4.25
CA LYS A 421 -24.74 14.62 5.24
C LYS A 421 -25.54 14.35 6.51
N GLY A 422 -24.89 14.48 7.66
CA GLY A 422 -25.48 14.15 8.95
C GLY A 422 -25.57 12.64 9.22
N ALA A 423 -26.10 12.30 10.39
CA ALA A 423 -26.21 10.92 10.85
C ALA A 423 -27.42 10.21 10.20
N VAL A 424 -27.16 9.31 9.25
CA VAL A 424 -28.20 8.57 8.51
C VAL A 424 -27.98 7.07 8.69
N LYS A 425 -28.96 6.38 9.25
CA LYS A 425 -28.90 4.94 9.42
C LYS A 425 -29.52 4.24 8.21
N PHE A 426 -28.74 3.48 7.46
CA PHE A 426 -29.20 2.65 6.36
C PHE A 426 -29.83 1.36 6.89
N LEU A 427 -31.13 1.21 6.69
CA LEU A 427 -31.85 -0.02 6.99
C LEU A 427 -31.78 -1.00 5.80
N LYS A 428 -32.24 -2.23 6.02
CA LYS A 428 -32.24 -3.30 5.02
C LYS A 428 -33.04 -2.93 3.78
N GLY A 429 -32.57 -3.37 2.61
CA GLY A 429 -33.30 -3.22 1.35
C GLY A 429 -33.33 -1.80 0.78
N VAL A 430 -32.39 -0.93 1.15
CA VAL A 430 -32.15 0.35 0.47
C VAL A 430 -31.45 0.11 -0.86
N LYS A 431 -31.92 0.78 -1.92
CA LYS A 431 -31.29 0.77 -3.25
C LYS A 431 -31.05 2.19 -3.73
N ILE A 432 -29.83 2.47 -4.18
CA ILE A 432 -29.41 3.77 -4.70
C ILE A 432 -29.17 3.64 -6.20
N VAL A 433 -29.83 4.48 -7.00
CA VAL A 433 -29.77 4.47 -8.46
C VAL A 433 -29.43 5.87 -8.98
N GLY A 434 -28.43 5.97 -9.86
CA GLY A 434 -28.00 7.25 -10.41
C GLY A 434 -27.34 8.15 -9.36
N ASP A 435 -27.70 9.44 -9.35
CA ASP A 435 -27.11 10.45 -8.47
C ASP A 435 -28.04 10.75 -7.27
N VAL A 436 -27.62 10.42 -6.04
CA VAL A 436 -28.46 10.61 -4.83
C VAL A 436 -27.74 11.41 -3.74
N GLU A 437 -28.42 12.39 -3.14
CA GLU A 437 -27.96 13.09 -1.94
C GLU A 437 -28.96 12.87 -0.79
N ILE A 438 -28.47 12.51 0.39
CA ILE A 438 -29.27 12.32 1.60
C ILE A 438 -28.75 13.29 2.65
N ILE A 439 -29.67 14.08 3.22
CA ILE A 439 -29.34 15.14 4.17
C ILE A 439 -30.19 14.95 5.42
N ASN A 440 -29.54 14.67 6.53
CA ASN A 440 -30.13 14.83 7.86
C ASN A 440 -29.56 16.11 8.48
N SER A 441 -30.41 17.12 8.65
CA SER A 441 -30.04 18.38 9.33
C SER A 441 -30.35 18.37 10.83
N GLY A 442 -30.99 17.31 11.31
CA GLY A 442 -31.31 17.10 12.72
C GLY A 442 -30.11 16.69 13.56
N LYS A 443 -30.30 16.71 14.88
CA LYS A 443 -29.30 16.23 15.84
C LYS A 443 -29.35 14.73 16.08
N GLU A 444 -30.53 14.14 15.87
CA GLU A 444 -30.77 12.71 16.07
C GLU A 444 -30.44 11.93 14.80
N VAL A 445 -30.16 10.64 14.95
CA VAL A 445 -29.95 9.73 13.81
C VAL A 445 -31.27 9.58 13.05
N ALA A 446 -31.25 9.84 11.75
CA ALA A 446 -32.41 9.63 10.87
C ALA A 446 -32.30 8.28 10.16
N GLU A 447 -33.40 7.53 10.08
CA GLU A 447 -33.40 6.22 9.43
C GLU A 447 -33.82 6.33 7.96
N LEU A 448 -33.00 5.76 7.08
CA LEU A 448 -33.35 5.56 5.68
C LEU A 448 -33.93 4.14 5.52
N THR A 449 -35.24 4.09 5.32
CA THR A 449 -36.00 2.84 5.23
C THR A 449 -35.84 2.15 3.86
N SER A 450 -36.31 0.90 3.76
CA SER A 450 -36.27 0.15 2.50
C SER A 450 -36.97 0.91 1.38
N GLY A 451 -36.32 0.99 0.22
CA GLY A 451 -36.83 1.72 -0.92
C GLY A 451 -35.81 1.83 -2.04
N THR A 452 -36.27 2.28 -3.21
CA THR A 452 -35.38 2.66 -4.32
C THR A 452 -35.36 4.17 -4.43
N TYR A 453 -34.18 4.75 -4.25
CA TYR A 453 -33.94 6.18 -4.34
C TYR A 453 -33.16 6.45 -5.61
N LYS A 454 -33.75 7.22 -6.52
CA LYS A 454 -33.23 7.42 -7.88
C LYS A 454 -33.16 8.89 -8.23
N ASP A 455 -31.97 9.35 -8.61
CA ASP A 455 -31.73 10.69 -9.17
C ASP A 455 -32.39 11.81 -8.33
N THR A 456 -32.18 11.79 -7.01
CA THR A 456 -32.97 12.58 -6.05
C THR A 456 -32.16 13.09 -4.86
N THR A 457 -32.67 14.13 -4.21
CA THR A 457 -32.19 14.63 -2.92
C THR A 457 -33.26 14.39 -1.86
N ILE A 458 -32.87 13.79 -0.75
CA ILE A 458 -33.76 13.44 0.36
C ILE A 458 -33.35 14.24 1.58
N GLU A 459 -34.29 14.96 2.17
CA GLU A 459 -34.14 15.56 3.50
C GLU A 459 -34.90 14.69 4.50
N LEU A 460 -34.18 14.20 5.52
CA LEU A 460 -34.71 13.31 6.56
C LEU A 460 -34.97 14.06 7.87
#